data_AF-A0A536L3S4-F1
#
_entry.id   AF-A0A536L3S4-F1
#
_cell.length_a   1.000
_cell.length_b   1.000
_cell.length_c   1.000
_cell.angle_alpha   90.00
_cell.angle_beta   90.00
_cell.angle_gamma   90.00
#
_symmetry.space_group_name_H-M   'P 1'
#
loop_
_entity.id
_entity.type
_entity.pdbx_description
1 polymer ?
#
loop_
_entity_poly.entity_id
_entity_poly.type
_entity_poly.pdbx_seq_one_letter_code
_entity_poly.pdbx_strand_id
1 'polypeptide(L)' 'ASIEWAAQRGEPDAWKQWWENDESRHYYTMGKDNITFHTVMWPAILMGAGNLHLPDEIVASEFLHMEGRKFSTSRG' A
#
# COMPACT_ATOMS: atom_id res chain seq x y z
N ALA A 1 -11.93 -3.31 -1.40
CA ALA A 1 -11.01 -4.41 -1.03
C ALA A 1 -11.11 -4.78 0.44
N SER A 2 -10.65 -3.96 1.40
CA SER A 2 -10.71 -4.29 2.84
C SER A 2 -12.13 -4.47 3.40
N ILE A 3 -13.05 -3.55 3.07
CA ILE A 3 -14.47 -3.65 3.44
C ILE A 3 -15.11 -4.92 2.86
N GLU A 4 -14.79 -5.25 1.60
CA GLU A 4 -15.29 -6.44 0.93
C GLU A 4 -14.73 -7.73 1.56
N TRP A 5 -13.42 -7.76 1.87
CA TRP A 5 -12.78 -8.86 2.59
C TRP A 5 -13.45 -9.10 3.96
N ALA A 6 -13.75 -8.04 4.69
CA ALA A 6 -14.43 -8.09 5.99
C ALA A 6 -15.85 -8.69 5.83
N ALA A 7 -16.60 -8.22 4.84
CA ALA A 7 -17.94 -8.74 4.54
C ALA A 7 -17.92 -10.23 4.14
N GLN A 8 -16.98 -10.65 3.28
CA GLN A 8 -16.87 -12.04 2.83
C GLN A 8 -16.53 -13.02 3.97
N ARG A 9 -15.92 -12.52 5.05
CA ARG A 9 -15.58 -13.31 6.24
C ARG A 9 -16.70 -13.37 7.29
N GLY A 10 -17.82 -12.69 7.07
CA GLY A 10 -18.91 -12.60 8.03
C GLY A 10 -18.67 -11.61 9.17
N GLU A 11 -17.62 -10.79 9.08
CA GLU A 11 -17.27 -9.77 10.07
C GLU A 11 -17.19 -8.39 9.39
N PRO A 12 -18.33 -7.76 9.06
CA PRO A 12 -18.37 -6.60 8.16
C PRO A 12 -17.60 -5.37 8.68
N ASP A 13 -17.35 -5.28 9.99
CA ASP A 13 -16.60 -4.18 10.61
C ASP A 13 -15.11 -4.50 10.85
N ALA A 14 -14.64 -5.71 10.54
CA ALA A 14 -13.25 -6.12 10.82
C ALA A 14 -12.20 -5.23 10.13
N TRP A 15 -12.55 -4.58 9.01
CA TRP A 15 -11.66 -3.64 8.33
C TRP A 15 -11.29 -2.43 9.20
N LYS A 16 -12.15 -2.01 10.15
CA LYS A 16 -11.88 -0.87 11.04
C LYS A 16 -10.71 -1.15 11.98
N GLN A 17 -10.52 -2.40 12.41
CA GLN A 17 -9.38 -2.79 13.23
C GLN A 17 -8.03 -2.57 12.53
N TRP A 18 -8.05 -2.49 11.20
CA TRP A 18 -6.88 -2.17 10.39
C TRP A 18 -6.77 -0.65 10.15
N TRP A 19 -7.84 -0.02 9.67
CA TRP A 19 -7.79 1.37 9.19
C TRP A 19 -8.07 2.45 10.24
N GLU A 20 -8.70 2.12 11.37
CA GLU A 20 -9.14 3.05 12.42
C GLU A 20 -8.50 2.73 13.78
N ASN A 21 -7.41 1.95 13.80
CA ASN A 21 -6.71 1.55 15.01
C ASN A 21 -5.25 2.05 14.98
N ASP A 22 -4.88 2.88 15.95
CA ASP A 22 -3.52 3.43 16.08
C ASP A 22 -2.46 2.38 16.47
N GLU A 23 -2.87 1.22 16.97
CA GLU A 23 -1.97 0.10 17.27
C GLU A 23 -1.70 -0.81 16.06
N SER A 24 -2.44 -0.63 14.96
CA SER A 24 -2.17 -1.33 13.70
C SER A 24 -0.80 -0.91 13.13
N ARG A 25 -0.11 -1.82 12.45
CA ARG A 25 1.18 -1.52 11.79
C ARG A 25 1.10 -1.74 10.29
N HIS A 26 1.33 -0.68 9.53
CA HIS A 26 1.13 -0.65 8.09
C HIS A 26 2.47 -0.61 7.35
N TYR A 27 2.78 -1.70 6.64
CA TYR A 27 3.97 -1.84 5.80
C TYR A 27 3.60 -1.83 4.33
N TYR A 28 4.23 -0.96 3.54
CA TYR A 28 3.99 -0.83 2.10
C TYR A 28 5.25 -1.21 1.33
N THR A 29 5.23 -2.42 0.75
CA THR A 29 6.33 -2.94 -0.06
C THR A 29 6.09 -2.67 -1.54
N MET A 30 7.03 -2.01 -2.22
CA MET A 30 6.85 -1.63 -3.62
C MET A 30 8.18 -1.44 -4.37
N GLY A 31 8.12 -1.28 -5.69
CA GLY A 31 9.27 -0.80 -6.48
C GLY A 31 9.48 0.71 -6.31
N LYS A 32 10.72 1.18 -6.49
CA LYS A 32 11.10 2.59 -6.28
C LYS A 32 10.25 3.61 -7.05
N ASP A 33 9.73 3.24 -8.21
CA ASP A 33 8.92 4.13 -9.05
C ASP A 33 7.60 4.54 -8.38
N ASN A 34 7.20 3.85 -7.30
CA ASN A 34 5.97 4.14 -6.55
C ASN A 34 6.20 4.94 -5.25
N ILE A 35 7.44 5.36 -4.94
CA ILE A 35 7.77 6.06 -3.69
C ILE A 35 6.95 7.33 -3.52
N THR A 36 6.90 8.20 -4.53
CA THR A 36 6.14 9.46 -4.47
C THR A 36 4.66 9.24 -4.19
N PHE A 37 4.08 8.19 -4.77
CA PHE A 37 2.68 7.87 -4.53
C PHE A 37 2.43 7.50 -3.06
N HIS A 38 3.23 6.62 -2.49
CA HIS A 38 2.96 6.11 -1.13
C HIS A 38 3.48 7.01 -0.01
N THR A 39 4.37 7.96 -0.31
CA THR A 39 4.87 8.94 0.67
C THR A 39 4.08 10.24 0.71
N VAL A 40 3.36 10.57 -0.37
CA VAL A 40 2.65 11.86 -0.49
C VAL A 40 1.18 11.69 -0.83
N MET A 41 0.88 11.08 -1.98
CA MET A 41 -0.50 11.00 -2.48
C MET A 41 -1.36 10.11 -1.60
N TRP A 42 -0.85 8.93 -1.24
CA TRP A 42 -1.59 7.96 -0.45
C TRP A 42 -1.89 8.43 0.98
N PRO A 43 -0.94 9.00 1.74
CA PRO A 43 -1.26 9.63 3.02
C PRO A 43 -2.31 10.74 2.91
N ALA A 44 -2.24 11.58 1.87
CA ALA A 44 -3.23 12.64 1.65
C ALA A 44 -4.64 12.07 1.40
N ILE A 45 -4.75 11.00 0.62
CA ILE A 45 -6.02 10.29 0.39
C ILE A 45 -6.56 9.73 1.70
N LEU A 46 -5.73 9.07 2.50
CA LEU A 46 -6.13 8.48 3.79
C LEU A 46 -6.62 9.54 4.79
N MET A 47 -5.92 10.69 4.85
CA MET A 47 -6.37 11.84 5.64
C MET A 47 -7.75 12.34 5.16
N GLY A 48 -7.95 12.47 3.85
CA GLY A 48 -9.22 12.92 3.26
C GLY A 48 -10.38 11.91 3.39
N ALA A 49 -10.09 10.63 3.52
CA ALA A 49 -11.07 9.54 3.56
C ALA A 49 -11.68 9.29 4.96
N GLY A 50 -11.35 10.13 5.96
CA GLY A 50 -11.80 9.96 7.34
C GLY A 50 -10.66 9.85 8.35
N ASN A 51 -9.47 10.37 8.01
CA ASN A 51 -8.28 10.32 8.86
C ASN A 51 -7.88 8.88 9.25
N LEU A 52 -7.86 8.00 8.26
CA LEU A 52 -7.46 6.60 8.43
C LEU A 52 -5.96 6.48 8.74
N HIS A 53 -5.58 5.37 9.36
CA HIS A 53 -4.21 5.07 9.78
C HIS A 53 -3.21 5.18 8.61
N LEU A 54 -2.16 5.99 8.81
CA LEU A 54 -1.16 6.34 7.80
C LEU A 54 -0.05 5.28 7.69
N PRO A 55 0.70 5.21 6.58
CA PRO A 55 1.83 4.29 6.48
C PRO A 55 2.85 4.47 7.62
N ASP A 56 3.15 3.41 8.37
CA ASP A 56 4.28 3.39 9.31
C ASP A 56 5.59 3.24 8.55
N GLU A 57 5.62 2.32 7.58
CA GLU A 57 6.85 1.88 6.93
C GLU A 57 6.65 1.72 5.42
N ILE A 58 7.59 2.28 4.67
CA ILE A 58 7.61 2.23 3.21
C ILE A 58 8.89 1.53 2.78
N VAL A 59 8.76 0.32 2.26
CA VAL A 59 9.86 -0.53 1.86
C VAL A 59 9.94 -0.55 0.34
N ALA A 60 10.91 0.17 -0.22
CA ALA A 60 11.11 0.24 -1.66
C ALA A 60 12.30 -0.62 -2.10
N SER A 61 12.09 -1.48 -3.11
CA SER A 61 13.17 -2.22 -3.77
C SER A 61 13.62 -1.50 -5.05
N GLU A 62 14.94 -1.45 -5.27
CA GLU A 62 15.53 -1.02 -6.53
C GLU A 62 15.20 -2.02 -7.66
N PHE A 63 15.39 -1.59 -8.92
CA PHE A 63 15.17 -2.47 -10.07
C PHE A 63 15.98 -3.77 -9.93
N LEU A 64 15.30 -4.92 -10.01
CA LEU A 64 15.93 -6.21 -10.23
C LEU A 64 16.66 -6.16 -11.57
N HIS A 65 17.98 -6.00 -11.51
CA HIS A 65 18.84 -6.12 -12.67
C HIS A 65 19.01 -7.61 -13.00
N MET A 66 18.19 -8.14 -13.92
CA MET A 66 18.55 -9.37 -14.62
C MET A 66 19.49 -8.99 -15.77
N GLU A 67 20.76 -9.34 -15.64
CA GLU A 67 21.79 -9.20 -16.70
C GLU A 67 21.94 -7.79 -17.31
N GLY A 68 21.85 -6.74 -16.48
CA GLY A 68 22.21 -5.37 -16.89
C GLY A 68 21.27 -4.72 -17.93
N ARG A 69 20.10 -5.30 -18.21
CA ARG A 69 19.10 -4.71 -19.13
C ARG A 69 17.76 -4.48 -18.43
N LYS A 70 17.26 -3.26 -18.58
CA LYS A 70 15.92 -2.85 -18.12
C LYS A 70 14.88 -3.73 -18.81
N PHE A 71 13.94 -4.30 -18.04
CA PHE A 71 12.80 -5.04 -18.57
C PHE A 71 12.09 -4.18 -19.63
N SER A 72 12.11 -4.62 -20.89
CA SER A 72 11.46 -3.94 -22.01
C SER A 72 10.24 -4.75 -22.43
N THR A 73 9.05 -4.22 -22.16
CA THR A 73 7.78 -4.82 -22.60
C THR A 73 7.61 -4.80 -24.13
N SER A 74 8.48 -4.09 -24.86
CA SER A 74 8.48 -4.04 -26.33
C SER A 74 9.27 -5.14 -27.03
N ARG A 75 9.95 -6.03 -26.28
CA ARG A 75 10.66 -7.20 -26.82
C ARG A 75 10.05 -8.47 -26.25
N GLY A 76 8.81 -8.74 -26.62
CA GLY A 76 8.13 -10.03 -26.51
C GLY A 76 7.77 -10.51 -27.90
#